data_AF-A0A7X6B1Y0-F1
#
_entry.id   AF-A0A7X6B1Y0-F1
#
_cell.length_a   1.000
_cell.length_b   1.000
_cell.length_c   1.000
_cell.angle_alpha   90.00
_cell.angle_beta   90.00
_cell.angle_gamma   90.00
#
_symmetry.space_group_name_H-M   'P 1'
#
loop_
_entity.id
_entity.type
_entity.pdbx_description
1 polymer ?
#
loop_
_entity_poly.entity_id
_entity_poly.type
_entity_poly.pdbx_seq_one_letter_code
_entity_poly.pdbx_strand_id
1 'polypeptide(L)'
;MGISVQPARLRTGRDKGPVERFFRTLREGLLEALPGYKGPDIHSRGENAEGEAFFFLDELEAMIREWTAAVYHCRPHSGLVDPGLPGLRMAPAQKFEHGIARAGYIEVPRDPDLAFEFLPTKWRTVQHYGVEIDRRRYRGAGLPAPGIRSPYAGPVKNGWPFQIDPDDITRSYFRDPGTRVWHALTWEHAPSMQMPL
;
A
#
# COMPACT_ATOMS: atom_id res chain seq x y z
N MET A 1 12.11 -3.00 -14.76
CA MET A 1 10.77 -3.43 -14.31
C MET A 1 10.16 -4.52 -15.20
N GLY A 2 10.21 -4.45 -16.54
CA GLY A 2 9.57 -5.47 -17.39
C GLY A 2 8.04 -5.51 -17.26
N ILE A 3 7.43 -4.48 -16.65
CA ILE A 3 6.00 -4.36 -16.42
C ILE A 3 5.38 -3.58 -17.59
N SER A 4 4.31 -4.11 -18.15
CA SER A 4 3.45 -3.40 -19.10
C SER A 4 2.18 -2.94 -18.37
N VAL A 5 1.95 -1.63 -18.29
CA VAL A 5 0.73 -1.08 -17.69
C VAL A 5 -0.42 -1.22 -18.69
N GLN A 6 -1.47 -1.94 -18.29
CA GLN A 6 -2.70 -2.06 -19.08
C GLN A 6 -3.81 -1.25 -18.41
N PRO A 7 -4.17 -0.07 -18.94
CA PRO A 7 -5.26 0.71 -18.38
C PRO A 7 -6.60 -0.01 -18.59
N ALA A 8 -7.50 0.12 -17.62
CA ALA A 8 -8.87 -0.37 -17.77
C ALA A 8 -9.53 0.30 -18.98
N ARG A 9 -10.24 -0.49 -19.79
CA ARG A 9 -10.89 0.04 -20.99
C ARG A 9 -12.09 0.89 -20.58
N LEU A 10 -12.18 2.08 -21.16
CA LEU A 10 -13.33 2.96 -20.97
C LEU A 10 -14.64 2.20 -21.25
N ARG A 11 -15.61 2.34 -20.34
CA ARG A 11 -16.96 1.75 -20.43
C ARG A 11 -17.01 0.21 -20.47
N THR A 12 -15.94 -0.47 -20.04
CA THR A 12 -15.93 -1.94 -19.93
C THR A 12 -16.10 -2.37 -18.48
N GLY A 13 -17.35 -2.59 -18.03
CA GLY A 13 -17.65 -2.95 -16.64
C GLY A 13 -16.98 -4.24 -16.15
N ARG A 14 -16.58 -5.13 -17.07
CA ARG A 14 -15.87 -6.39 -16.75
C ARG A 14 -14.50 -6.14 -16.12
N ASP A 15 -13.84 -5.04 -16.46
CA ASP A 15 -12.49 -4.74 -15.96
C ASP A 15 -12.52 -4.37 -14.45
N LYS A 16 -13.68 -3.96 -13.92
CA LYS A 16 -13.89 -3.63 -12.49
C LYS A 16 -14.57 -4.73 -11.68
N GLY A 17 -15.21 -5.69 -12.36
CA GLY A 17 -15.98 -6.77 -11.74
C GLY A 17 -15.26 -7.60 -10.67
N PRO A 18 -13.94 -7.92 -10.80
CA PRO A 18 -13.21 -8.63 -9.75
C PRO A 18 -13.12 -7.85 -8.43
N VAL A 19 -12.86 -6.54 -8.50
CA VAL A 19 -12.72 -5.66 -7.33
C VAL A 19 -14.08 -5.48 -6.64
N GLU A 20 -15.13 -5.23 -7.41
CA GLU A 20 -16.49 -5.10 -6.86
C GLU A 20 -16.96 -6.39 -6.20
N ARG A 21 -16.61 -7.56 -6.77
CA ARG A 21 -16.91 -8.85 -6.16
C ARG A 21 -16.18 -9.03 -4.84
N PHE A 22 -14.90 -8.66 -4.76
CA PHE A 22 -14.14 -8.71 -3.52
C PHE A 22 -14.79 -7.86 -2.43
N PHE A 23 -15.13 -6.59 -2.72
CA PHE A 23 -15.77 -5.71 -1.74
C PHE A 23 -17.10 -6.26 -1.24
N ARG A 24 -17.90 -6.87 -2.12
CA ARG A 24 -19.12 -7.55 -1.70
C ARG A 24 -18.82 -8.72 -0.75
N THR A 25 -17.84 -9.56 -1.06
CA THR A 25 -17.46 -10.70 -0.19
C THR A 25 -16.88 -10.23 1.14
N LEU A 26 -16.07 -9.17 1.16
CA LEU A 26 -15.57 -8.56 2.39
C LEU A 26 -16.72 -8.05 3.26
N ARG A 27 -17.68 -7.35 2.64
CA ARG A 27 -18.86 -6.84 3.33
C ARG A 27 -19.66 -7.96 3.97
N GLU A 28 -20.07 -8.95 3.18
CA GLU A 28 -20.91 -10.08 3.60
C GLU A 28 -20.18 -11.07 4.53
N GLY A 29 -18.86 -11.12 4.46
CA GLY A 29 -18.05 -12.11 5.17
C GLY A 29 -17.37 -11.61 6.44
N LEU A 30 -17.26 -10.28 6.61
CA LEU A 30 -16.61 -9.65 7.76
C LEU A 30 -17.43 -8.45 8.26
N LEU A 31 -17.59 -7.42 7.42
CA LEU A 31 -18.06 -6.11 7.90
C LEU A 31 -19.48 -6.14 8.46
N GLU A 32 -20.36 -6.94 7.87
CA GLU A 32 -21.75 -7.13 8.32
C GLU A 32 -21.85 -7.72 9.74
N ALA A 33 -20.82 -8.42 10.21
CA ALA A 33 -20.76 -8.98 11.56
C ALA A 33 -20.19 -8.01 12.60
N LEU A 34 -19.65 -6.86 12.18
CA LEU A 34 -19.02 -5.88 13.08
C LEU A 34 -20.06 -4.93 13.68
N PRO A 35 -19.92 -4.58 14.98
CA PRO A 35 -20.77 -3.56 15.60
C PRO A 35 -20.61 -2.21 14.88
N GLY A 36 -21.69 -1.43 14.85
CA GLY A 36 -21.73 -0.15 14.14
C GLY A 36 -21.82 -0.24 12.61
N TYR A 37 -21.94 -1.45 12.04
CA TYR A 37 -22.18 -1.61 10.60
C TYR A 37 -23.55 -1.04 10.20
N LYS A 38 -23.55 -0.09 9.26
CA LYS A 38 -24.75 0.65 8.85
C LYS A 38 -25.62 -0.04 7.80
N GLY A 39 -25.17 -1.15 7.21
CA GLY A 39 -25.85 -1.75 6.08
C GLY A 39 -25.47 -1.12 4.73
N PRO A 40 -25.86 -1.76 3.61
CA PRO A 40 -25.57 -1.28 2.27
C PRO A 40 -26.50 -0.16 1.78
N ASP A 41 -27.64 0.07 2.45
CA ASP A 41 -28.63 1.07 2.11
C ASP A 41 -29.26 1.70 3.36
N ILE A 42 -30.02 2.78 3.17
CA ILE A 42 -30.63 3.57 4.26
C ILE A 42 -31.65 2.74 5.06
N HIS A 43 -32.29 1.75 4.44
CA HIS A 43 -33.32 0.91 5.07
C HIS A 43 -32.72 -0.23 5.91
N SER A 44 -31.46 -0.58 5.67
CA SER A 44 -30.70 -1.59 6.41
C SER A 44 -30.00 -1.02 7.65
N ARG A 45 -30.22 0.25 7.98
CA ARG A 45 -29.56 0.94 9.08
C ARG A 45 -30.15 0.49 10.43
N GLY A 46 -29.34 -0.17 11.26
CA GLY A 46 -29.70 -0.50 12.63
C GLY A 46 -30.00 0.73 13.48
N GLU A 47 -30.84 0.57 14.51
CA GLU A 47 -31.38 1.66 15.32
C GLU A 47 -30.30 2.56 15.96
N ASN A 48 -29.10 2.05 16.23
CA ASN A 48 -27.99 2.83 16.82
C ASN A 48 -26.59 2.51 16.25
N ALA A 49 -26.46 2.39 14.93
CA ALA A 49 -25.16 2.08 14.30
C ALA A 49 -24.06 3.14 14.55
N GLU A 50 -24.41 4.39 14.89
CA GLU A 50 -23.41 5.44 15.18
C GLU A 50 -22.90 5.39 16.62
N GLY A 51 -23.72 4.93 17.58
CA GLY A 51 -23.30 4.74 18.97
C GLY A 51 -22.38 3.53 19.18
N GLU A 52 -22.30 2.64 18.19
CA GLU A 52 -21.49 1.42 18.21
C GLU A 52 -20.26 1.50 17.27
N ALA A 53 -20.02 2.64 16.64
CA ALA A 53 -18.88 2.86 15.75
C ALA A 53 -17.63 3.26 16.57
N PHE A 54 -17.04 2.29 17.27
CA PHE A 54 -15.89 2.52 18.16
C PHE A 54 -14.55 2.01 17.61
N PHE A 55 -14.52 1.38 16.42
CA PHE A 55 -13.26 0.92 15.82
C PHE A 55 -12.40 2.08 15.35
N PHE A 56 -11.12 2.05 15.70
CA PHE A 56 -10.12 2.87 15.06
C PHE A 56 -9.77 2.33 13.67
N LEU A 57 -9.16 3.18 12.82
CA LEU A 57 -8.86 2.82 11.44
C LEU A 57 -7.86 1.66 11.35
N ASP A 58 -6.86 1.64 12.23
CA ASP A 58 -5.83 0.61 12.33
C ASP A 58 -6.41 -0.73 12.84
N GLU A 59 -7.34 -0.69 13.78
CA GLU A 59 -8.06 -1.89 14.23
C GLU A 59 -8.87 -2.51 13.08
N LEU A 60 -9.64 -1.68 12.36
CA LEU A 60 -10.41 -2.15 11.21
C LEU A 60 -9.50 -2.70 10.10
N GLU A 61 -8.37 -2.04 9.84
CA GLU A 61 -7.37 -2.52 8.90
C GLU A 61 -6.80 -3.89 9.30
N ALA A 62 -6.44 -4.06 10.58
CA ALA A 62 -5.94 -5.33 11.09
C ALA A 62 -6.95 -6.46 10.92
N MET A 63 -8.23 -6.20 11.24
CA MET A 63 -9.32 -7.16 11.08
C MET A 63 -9.52 -7.57 9.61
N ILE A 64 -9.49 -6.59 8.69
CA ILE A 64 -9.61 -6.86 7.24
C ILE A 64 -8.41 -7.69 6.76
N ARG A 65 -7.19 -7.37 7.18
CA ARG A 65 -5.96 -8.11 6.82
C ARG A 65 -6.03 -9.55 7.31
N GLU A 66 -6.38 -9.76 8.57
CA GLU A 66 -6.51 -11.09 9.17
C GLU A 66 -7.58 -11.92 8.46
N TRP A 67 -8.78 -11.37 8.28
CA TRP A 67 -9.86 -12.06 7.57
C TRP A 67 -9.48 -12.40 6.13
N THR A 68 -8.79 -11.49 5.44
CA THR A 68 -8.33 -11.73 4.07
C THR A 68 -7.35 -12.90 4.03
N ALA A 69 -6.37 -12.91 4.92
CA ALA A 69 -5.34 -13.95 4.99
C ALA A 69 -5.88 -15.31 5.43
N ALA A 70 -6.66 -15.34 6.52
CA ALA A 70 -7.08 -16.57 7.17
C ALA A 70 -8.38 -17.15 6.59
N VAL A 71 -9.29 -16.31 6.07
CA VAL A 71 -10.62 -16.73 5.62
C VAL A 71 -10.74 -16.63 4.10
N TYR A 72 -10.59 -15.43 3.53
CA TYR A 72 -10.83 -15.20 2.10
C TYR A 72 -9.92 -16.05 1.21
N HIS A 73 -8.61 -16.05 1.48
CA HIS A 73 -7.64 -16.80 0.69
C HIS A 73 -7.73 -18.33 0.88
N CYS A 74 -8.35 -18.78 1.97
CA CYS A 74 -8.46 -20.19 2.36
C CYS A 74 -9.82 -20.80 2.02
N ARG A 75 -10.83 -20.00 1.68
CA ARG A 75 -12.18 -20.47 1.34
C ARG A 75 -12.34 -20.74 -0.17
N PRO A 76 -12.94 -21.87 -0.57
CA PRO A 76 -13.21 -22.14 -1.98
C PRO A 76 -14.14 -21.11 -2.64
N HIS A 77 -13.76 -20.59 -3.81
CA HIS A 77 -14.56 -19.62 -4.57
C HIS A 77 -15.12 -20.22 -5.85
N SER A 78 -16.39 -19.97 -6.15
CA SER A 78 -17.06 -20.49 -7.36
C SER A 78 -16.49 -19.96 -8.68
N GLY A 79 -15.80 -18.81 -8.64
CA GLY A 79 -15.14 -18.23 -9.82
C GLY A 79 -13.77 -18.82 -10.15
N LEU A 80 -13.21 -19.66 -9.27
CA LEU A 80 -11.89 -20.26 -9.46
C LEU A 80 -12.05 -21.68 -9.99
N VAL A 81 -12.16 -21.79 -11.31
CA VAL A 81 -12.37 -23.05 -12.03
C VAL A 81 -11.09 -23.54 -12.69
N ASP A 82 -10.99 -24.85 -12.90
CA ASP A 82 -10.02 -25.45 -13.79
C ASP A 82 -10.71 -26.11 -15.00
N PRO A 83 -10.39 -25.71 -16.25
CA PRO A 83 -10.99 -26.32 -17.42
C PRO A 83 -10.71 -27.83 -17.56
N GLY A 84 -9.56 -28.29 -17.04
CA GLY A 84 -9.18 -29.71 -17.08
C GLY A 84 -9.84 -30.55 -15.99
N LEU A 85 -10.39 -29.92 -14.94
CA LEU A 85 -11.06 -30.59 -13.83
C LEU A 85 -12.40 -29.89 -13.50
N PRO A 86 -13.43 -30.06 -14.35
CA PRO A 86 -14.74 -29.48 -14.10
C PRO A 86 -15.30 -29.89 -12.75
N GLY A 87 -15.81 -28.93 -11.98
CA GLY A 87 -16.40 -29.15 -10.66
C GLY A 87 -15.42 -29.05 -9.48
N LEU A 88 -14.10 -29.06 -9.72
CA LEU A 88 -13.13 -28.77 -8.68
C LEU A 88 -13.27 -27.31 -8.23
N ARG A 89 -13.54 -27.10 -6.94
CA ARG A 89 -13.52 -25.77 -6.31
C ARG A 89 -12.20 -25.58 -5.60
N MET A 90 -11.56 -24.45 -5.85
CA MET A 90 -10.31 -24.08 -5.20
C MET A 90 -10.47 -22.78 -4.42
N ALA A 91 -9.74 -22.68 -3.31
CA ALA A 91 -9.48 -21.42 -2.65
C ALA A 91 -8.45 -20.59 -3.44
N PRO A 92 -8.43 -19.26 -3.30
CA PRO A 92 -7.42 -18.41 -3.94
C PRO A 92 -5.98 -18.88 -3.70
N ALA A 93 -5.62 -19.27 -2.48
CA ALA A 93 -4.29 -19.80 -2.17
C ALA A 93 -3.98 -21.07 -2.96
N GLN A 94 -4.93 -22.02 -3.02
CA GLN A 94 -4.77 -23.25 -3.80
C GLN A 94 -4.63 -22.98 -5.30
N LYS A 95 -5.41 -22.03 -5.85
CA LYS A 95 -5.32 -21.67 -7.26
C LYS A 95 -3.99 -20.98 -7.58
N PHE A 96 -3.46 -20.19 -6.65
CA PHE A 96 -2.14 -19.59 -6.76
C PHE A 96 -1.04 -20.67 -6.82
N GLU A 97 -1.02 -21.61 -5.87
CA GLU A 97 -0.09 -22.73 -5.87
C GLU A 97 -0.18 -23.57 -7.15
N HIS A 98 -1.41 -23.88 -7.58
CA HIS A 98 -1.64 -24.57 -8.85
C HIS A 98 -1.08 -23.79 -10.05
N GLY A 99 -1.23 -22.46 -10.04
CA GLY A 99 -0.67 -21.57 -11.05
C GLY A 99 0.86 -21.59 -11.08
N ILE A 100 1.51 -21.50 -9.92
CA ILE A 100 2.97 -21.59 -9.79
C ILE A 100 3.49 -22.96 -10.27
N ALA A 101 2.82 -24.05 -9.88
CA ALA A 101 3.21 -25.39 -10.33
C ALA A 101 3.14 -25.55 -11.86
N ARG A 102 2.22 -24.83 -12.53
CA ARG A 102 2.03 -24.91 -13.99
C ARG A 102 2.89 -23.93 -14.78
N ALA A 103 3.06 -22.71 -14.27
CA ALA A 103 3.72 -21.62 -14.99
C ALA A 103 5.15 -21.35 -14.52
N GLY A 104 5.55 -21.93 -13.39
CA GLY A 104 6.80 -21.59 -12.70
C GLY A 104 6.70 -20.26 -11.95
N TYR A 105 7.84 -19.82 -11.40
CA TYR A 105 7.96 -18.53 -10.75
C TYR A 105 8.17 -17.41 -11.77
N ILE A 106 7.60 -16.23 -11.46
CA ILE A 106 7.88 -15.01 -12.22
C ILE A 106 9.21 -14.44 -11.72
N GLU A 107 10.12 -14.12 -12.65
CA GLU A 107 11.31 -13.37 -12.30
C GLU A 107 10.94 -11.92 -11.96
N VAL A 108 11.14 -11.56 -10.70
CA VAL A 108 10.96 -10.19 -10.20
C VAL A 108 12.33 -9.54 -9.99
N PRO A 109 12.44 -8.20 -10.12
CA PRO A 109 13.67 -7.50 -9.76
C PRO A 109 14.10 -7.84 -8.32
N ARG A 110 15.40 -8.10 -8.13
CA ARG A 110 15.99 -8.49 -6.83
C ARG A 110 16.47 -7.31 -5.99
N ASP A 111 16.29 -6.09 -6.49
CA ASP A 111 16.69 -4.87 -5.78
C ASP A 111 15.73 -4.67 -4.59
N PRO A 112 16.21 -4.80 -3.34
CA PRO A 112 15.36 -4.64 -2.15
C PRO A 112 14.82 -3.21 -2.01
N ASP A 113 15.51 -2.23 -2.60
CA ASP A 113 15.15 -0.82 -2.49
C ASP A 113 14.23 -0.36 -3.64
N LEU A 114 13.85 -1.27 -4.54
CA LEU A 114 12.99 -0.95 -5.67
C LEU A 114 11.65 -0.34 -5.24
N ALA A 115 11.12 -0.78 -4.09
CA ALA A 115 9.88 -0.25 -3.54
C ALA A 115 9.93 1.27 -3.32
N PHE A 116 11.10 1.82 -2.97
CA PHE A 116 11.27 3.25 -2.77
C PHE A 116 11.06 4.04 -4.07
N GLU A 117 11.32 3.46 -5.24
CA GLU A 117 11.06 4.15 -6.53
C GLU A 117 9.57 4.47 -6.75
N PHE A 118 8.66 3.77 -6.05
CA PHE A 118 7.21 3.95 -6.16
C PHE A 118 6.63 4.88 -5.11
N LEU A 119 7.43 5.30 -4.13
CA LEU A 119 6.95 6.20 -3.08
C LEU A 119 6.66 7.61 -3.65
N PRO A 120 5.61 8.29 -3.14
CA PRO A 120 5.34 9.68 -3.44
C PRO A 120 6.59 10.57 -3.33
N THR A 121 6.90 11.29 -4.40
CA THR A 121 8.08 12.16 -4.45
C THR A 121 7.72 13.59 -4.02
N LYS A 122 8.43 14.11 -3.03
CA LYS A 122 8.39 15.51 -2.58
C LYS A 122 9.70 16.20 -2.95
N TRP A 123 9.59 17.36 -3.60
CA TRP A 123 10.75 18.14 -4.04
C TRP A 123 11.08 19.20 -2.99
N ARG A 124 12.29 19.17 -2.42
CA ARG A 124 12.74 20.12 -1.39
C ARG A 124 14.20 20.50 -1.55
N THR A 125 14.58 21.66 -1.04
CA THR A 125 15.99 22.04 -0.93
C THR A 125 16.59 21.48 0.34
N VAL A 126 17.88 21.14 0.30
CA VAL A 126 18.63 20.70 1.49
C VAL A 126 19.18 21.92 2.22
N GLN A 127 18.93 21.96 3.52
CA GLN A 127 19.31 23.02 4.45
C GLN A 127 20.38 22.50 5.41
N HIS A 128 21.01 23.40 6.17
CA HIS A 128 21.95 23.03 7.24
C HIS A 128 21.33 22.12 8.30
N TYR A 129 20.00 22.19 8.45
CA TYR A 129 19.26 21.30 9.34
C TYR A 129 18.76 20.00 8.70
N GLY A 130 19.18 19.67 7.48
CA GLY A 130 18.66 18.54 6.71
C GLY A 130 17.55 18.96 5.75
N VAL A 131 16.44 18.23 5.69
CA VAL A 131 15.31 18.54 4.81
C VAL A 131 14.02 18.67 5.61
N GLU A 132 13.19 19.67 5.30
CA GLU A 132 11.87 19.83 5.90
C GLU A 132 10.76 19.41 4.92
N ILE A 133 9.96 18.43 5.33
CA ILE A 133 8.84 17.89 4.55
C ILE A 133 7.61 17.85 5.44
N ASP A 134 6.57 18.58 5.04
CA ASP A 134 5.29 18.68 5.75
C ASP A 134 5.48 18.97 7.26
N ARG A 135 6.28 20.01 7.58
CA ARG A 135 6.63 20.45 8.94
C ARG A 135 7.46 19.47 9.78
N ARG A 136 8.05 18.44 9.16
CA ARG A 136 8.94 17.47 9.81
C ARG A 136 10.34 17.60 9.25
N ARG A 137 11.35 17.62 10.13
CA ARG A 137 12.76 17.74 9.73
C ARG A 137 13.43 16.38 9.74
N TYR A 138 13.96 15.98 8.60
CA TYR A 138 14.63 14.70 8.40
C TYR A 138 16.13 14.90 8.19
N ARG A 139 16.92 14.01 8.78
CA ARG A 139 18.38 14.00 8.68
C ARG A 139 18.90 12.58 8.48
N GLY A 140 20.00 12.45 7.78
CA GLY A 140 20.65 11.16 7.55
C GLY A 140 21.89 11.32 6.67
N ALA A 141 22.60 10.22 6.48
CA ALA A 141 23.73 10.16 5.56
C ALA A 141 23.28 10.36 4.11
N GLY A 142 24.22 10.68 3.21
CA GLY A 142 23.96 10.79 1.77
C GLY A 142 23.28 12.08 1.32
N LEU A 143 22.79 12.92 2.24
CA LEU A 143 22.33 14.26 1.88
C LEU A 143 23.48 15.09 1.26
N PRO A 144 23.24 15.78 0.14
CA PRO A 144 24.22 16.72 -0.40
C PRO A 144 24.44 17.87 0.58
N ALA A 145 25.62 18.49 0.51
CA ALA A 145 25.89 19.67 1.32
C ALA A 145 24.85 20.79 1.06
N PRO A 146 24.46 21.57 2.08
CA PRO A 146 23.53 22.68 1.90
C PRO A 146 24.00 23.66 0.83
N GLY A 147 23.09 24.07 -0.06
CA GLY A 147 23.39 24.99 -1.16
C GLY A 147 23.90 24.33 -2.45
N ILE A 148 24.19 23.02 -2.45
CA ILE A 148 24.47 22.29 -3.69
C ILE A 148 23.20 22.21 -4.54
N ARG A 149 23.34 22.55 -5.82
CA ARG A 149 22.24 22.53 -6.78
C ARG A 149 21.93 21.09 -7.18
N SER A 150 20.63 20.74 -7.12
CA SER A 150 20.13 19.48 -7.64
C SER A 150 20.41 19.35 -9.15
N PRO A 151 20.88 18.18 -9.63
CA PRO A 151 21.07 17.93 -11.06
C PRO A 151 19.73 17.71 -11.79
N TYR A 152 18.63 17.56 -11.04
CA TYR A 152 17.32 17.25 -11.60
C TYR A 152 16.54 18.52 -11.96
N ALA A 153 15.86 18.49 -13.11
CA ALA A 153 14.80 19.44 -13.41
C ALA A 153 13.54 19.01 -12.66
N GLY A 154 13.14 19.80 -11.65
CA GLY A 154 11.97 19.54 -10.83
C GLY A 154 11.09 20.78 -10.68
N PRO A 155 9.87 20.63 -10.11
CA PRO A 155 8.95 21.74 -9.87
C PRO A 155 9.48 22.76 -8.86
N VAL A 156 10.50 22.41 -8.07
CA VAL A 156 11.17 23.30 -7.11
C VAL A 156 12.57 23.65 -7.61
N LYS A 157 12.87 24.94 -7.70
CA LYS A 157 14.19 25.45 -8.10
C LYS A 157 15.28 24.91 -7.16
N ASN A 158 16.31 24.28 -7.73
CA ASN A 158 17.38 23.58 -7.00
C ASN A 158 16.86 22.48 -6.04
N GLY A 159 15.64 21.98 -6.25
CA GLY A 159 15.01 20.99 -5.40
C GLY A 159 15.51 19.58 -5.68
N TRP A 160 15.70 18.82 -4.62
CA TRP A 160 16.07 17.41 -4.63
C TRP A 160 14.80 16.54 -4.45
N PRO A 161 14.71 15.39 -5.14
CA PRO A 161 13.60 14.46 -4.96
C PRO A 161 13.78 13.65 -3.66
N PHE A 162 12.76 13.63 -2.83
CA PHE A 162 12.66 12.79 -1.64
C PHE A 162 11.44 11.90 -1.74
N GLN A 163 11.62 10.62 -1.47
CA GLN A 163 10.57 9.62 -1.46
C GLN A 163 9.99 9.50 -0.05
N ILE A 164 8.67 9.58 0.06
CA ILE A 164 7.97 9.63 1.34
C ILE A 164 6.97 8.50 1.42
N ASP A 165 7.07 7.73 2.49
CA ASP A 165 6.06 6.77 2.86
C ASP A 165 4.92 7.50 3.60
N PRO A 166 3.68 7.51 3.08
CA PRO A 166 2.56 8.12 3.79
C PRO A 166 2.20 7.39 5.09
N ASP A 167 2.53 6.10 5.20
CA ASP A 167 2.19 5.25 6.34
C ASP A 167 3.32 5.24 7.39
N ASP A 168 4.56 5.55 7.00
CA ASP A 168 5.70 5.74 7.92
C ASP A 168 6.25 7.17 7.88
N ILE A 169 5.77 8.00 8.81
CA ILE A 169 6.21 9.37 8.96
C ILE A 169 7.59 9.51 9.62
N THR A 170 8.14 8.43 10.16
CA THR A 170 9.40 8.47 10.91
C THR A 170 10.61 8.58 9.97
N ARG A 171 10.41 8.27 8.68
CA ARG A 171 11.46 8.20 7.68
C ARG A 171 11.09 8.93 6.40
N SER A 172 12.12 9.40 5.72
CA SER A 172 12.07 9.77 4.30
C SER A 172 13.28 9.18 3.60
N TYR A 173 13.21 9.03 2.28
CA TYR A 173 14.23 8.35 1.51
C TYR A 173 14.82 9.29 0.48
N PHE A 174 16.15 9.34 0.41
CA PHE A 174 16.89 10.11 -0.57
C PHE A 174 17.74 9.16 -1.42
N ARG A 175 17.68 9.33 -2.74
CA ARG A 175 18.51 8.54 -3.65
C ARG A 175 19.69 9.35 -4.14
N ASP A 176 20.90 8.89 -3.85
CA ASP A 176 22.12 9.52 -4.33
C ASP A 176 22.18 9.44 -5.87
N PRO A 177 22.33 10.57 -6.58
CA PRO A 177 22.33 10.58 -8.05
C PRO A 177 23.56 9.92 -8.67
N GLY A 178 24.71 9.90 -7.98
CA GLY A 178 25.96 9.33 -8.48
C GLY A 178 26.08 7.85 -8.18
N THR A 179 25.78 7.43 -6.95
CA THR A 179 25.91 6.02 -6.53
C THR A 179 24.63 5.21 -6.72
N ARG A 180 23.48 5.88 -6.90
CA ARG A 180 22.13 5.28 -6.98
C ARG A 180 21.67 4.58 -5.70
N VAL A 181 22.43 4.69 -4.61
CA VAL A 181 22.12 4.12 -3.30
C VAL A 181 21.03 4.93 -2.62
N TRP A 182 20.15 4.22 -1.91
CA TRP A 182 19.12 4.82 -1.08
C TRP A 182 19.62 5.10 0.33
N HIS A 183 19.33 6.30 0.82
CA HIS A 183 19.62 6.74 2.16
C HIS A 183 18.32 7.04 2.89
N ALA A 184 18.09 6.33 4.00
CA ALA A 184 17.02 6.65 4.92
C ALA A 184 17.42 7.88 5.76
N LEU A 185 16.52 8.86 5.80
CA LEU A 185 16.61 10.05 6.63
C LEU A 185 15.56 9.91 7.73
N THR A 186 15.99 10.07 8.98
CA THR A 186 15.14 9.91 10.15
C THR A 186 14.58 11.26 10.57
N TRP A 187 13.28 11.29 10.90
CA TRP A 187 12.65 12.46 11.50
C TRP A 187 13.24 12.73 12.89
N GLU A 188 13.58 13.97 13.19
CA GLU A 188 14.24 14.36 14.44
C GLU A 188 13.48 13.96 15.72
N HIS A 189 12.14 13.87 15.65
CA HIS A 189 11.29 13.44 16.77
C HIS A 189 10.75 12.01 16.62
N ALA A 190 11.25 11.21 15.68
CA ALA A 190 10.87 9.80 15.59
C ALA A 190 11.08 9.03 16.94
N PRO A 191 12.16 9.26 17.71
CA PRO A 191 12.34 8.57 18.99
C PRO A 191 11.27 8.86 20.04
N SER A 192 10.60 10.03 20.00
CA SER A 192 9.56 10.36 20.98
C SER A 192 8.26 9.61 20.74
N MET A 193 8.06 8.96 19.58
CA MET A 193 6.89 8.12 19.34
C MET A 193 6.91 6.80 20.14
N GLN A 194 8.08 6.39 20.63
CA GLN A 194 8.25 5.19 21.46
C GLN A 194 8.18 5.49 22.97
N MET A 195 8.03 6.76 23.36
CA MET A 195 7.88 7.12 24.76
C MET A 195 6.47 6.76 25.25
N PRO A 196 6.33 6.16 26.44
CA PRO A 196 5.02 5.95 27.04
C PRO A 196 4.31 7.31 27.19
N LEU A 197 3.01 7.35 26.88
CA LEU A 197 2.13 8.49 27.15
C LEU A 197 1.93 8.71 28.65
#